data_AF-A0A2N3DBA7-F1
#
_entry.id   AF-A0A2N3DBA7-F1
#
_cell.length_a   1.000
_cell.length_b   1.000
_cell.length_c   1.000
_cell.angle_alpha   90.00
_cell.angle_beta   90.00
_cell.angle_gamma   90.00
#
_symmetry.space_group_name_H-M   'P 1'
#
loop_
_entity.id
_entity.type
_entity.pdbx_description
1 polymer ?
#
loop_
_entity_poly.entity_id
_entity_poly.type
_entity_poly.pdbx_seq_one_letter_code
_entity_poly.pdbx_strand_id
1 'polypeptide(L)'
;MPATRVPGSRVEFSNVRALQGLPAAQQKILLVGQRLASGTVPALTPKRITQTGEGAAFFGQGSILAAMVAAALAANNVTELWAIAVDDNGAGTAAAHTITLTGPATASGTLPYMIAGQRVPVAVVSGDTATEMATAVAAAINAAADLPVTATSDAGVVTLTFRHKGTLGNDLDIRQAHYEDEVLPDGVGSVIAQSANGATNPDVTTVWAAIGDEQYQTIALALNDGTNLSSADTELDARWGPGRQIEGRAYAAMAGNFSTLAAFGATRNGIHTTVIGGNKVPTPTWAMAAAFAA
;
A
#
# COMPACT_ATOMS: atom_id res chain seq x y z
N MET A 1 58.87 0.45 -52.92
CA MET A 1 58.00 0.55 -51.73
C MET A 1 58.60 -0.33 -50.64
N PRO A 2 59.06 0.19 -49.49
CA PRO A 2 59.53 -0.67 -48.43
C PRO A 2 58.32 -1.29 -47.74
N ALA A 3 58.30 -2.63 -47.71
CA ALA A 3 57.31 -3.41 -47.01
C ALA A 3 57.65 -3.42 -45.51
N THR A 4 56.94 -2.61 -44.73
CA THR A 4 57.06 -2.62 -43.27
C THR A 4 56.36 -3.86 -42.72
N ARG A 5 57.10 -4.98 -42.61
CA ARG A 5 56.66 -6.17 -41.86
C ARG A 5 56.93 -5.92 -40.38
N VAL A 6 55.95 -5.38 -39.67
CA VAL A 6 56.00 -5.25 -38.20
C VAL A 6 55.57 -6.61 -37.60
N PRO A 7 56.39 -7.29 -36.77
CA PRO A 7 55.96 -8.49 -36.07
C PRO A 7 55.12 -8.10 -34.85
N GLY A 8 53.89 -8.64 -34.75
CA GLY A 8 52.97 -8.43 -33.63
C GLY A 8 51.51 -8.30 -34.09
N SER A 9 50.55 -8.73 -33.27
CA SER A 9 49.13 -8.50 -33.54
C SER A 9 48.76 -7.06 -33.22
N ARG A 10 48.17 -6.35 -34.18
CA ARG A 10 47.59 -5.02 -33.95
C ARG A 10 46.16 -5.22 -33.44
N VAL A 11 45.99 -5.13 -32.13
CA VAL A 11 44.66 -5.09 -31.50
C VAL A 11 44.24 -3.63 -31.41
N GLU A 12 43.13 -3.29 -32.07
CA GLU A 12 42.56 -1.95 -32.05
C GLU A 12 41.27 -1.97 -31.21
N PHE A 13 41.23 -1.13 -30.17
CA PHE A 13 40.03 -0.88 -29.39
C PHE A 13 39.22 0.20 -30.11
N SER A 14 38.12 -0.20 -30.76
CA SER A 14 37.22 0.73 -31.45
C SER A 14 36.10 1.19 -30.54
N ASN A 15 36.06 2.49 -30.28
CA ASN A 15 34.99 3.12 -29.49
C ASN A 15 33.75 3.46 -30.34
N VAL A 16 33.71 3.04 -31.61
CA VAL A 16 32.62 3.36 -32.56
C VAL A 16 31.27 2.76 -32.12
N ARG A 17 31.30 1.70 -31.30
CA ARG A 17 30.12 1.13 -30.61
C ARG A 17 30.22 1.24 -29.08
N ALA A 18 31.19 1.99 -28.57
CA ALA A 18 31.23 2.27 -27.15
C ALA A 18 30.05 3.19 -26.82
N LEU A 19 29.27 2.80 -25.81
CA LEU A 19 28.18 3.62 -25.31
C LEU A 19 28.74 4.96 -24.85
N GLN A 20 28.41 6.04 -25.55
CA GLN A 20 28.86 7.38 -25.21
C GLN A 20 27.91 7.98 -24.17
N GLY A 21 28.41 8.15 -22.95
CA GLY A 21 27.65 8.63 -21.79
C GLY A 21 27.28 7.51 -20.82
N LEU A 22 26.92 7.88 -19.60
CA LEU A 22 26.32 6.94 -18.64
C LEU A 22 24.94 6.55 -19.20
N PRO A 23 24.65 5.27 -19.48
CA PRO A 23 23.28 4.86 -19.75
C PRO A 23 22.44 5.32 -18.56
N ALA A 24 21.27 5.89 -18.82
CA ALA A 24 20.32 6.12 -17.74
C ALA A 24 20.09 4.75 -17.07
N ALA A 25 20.46 4.65 -15.79
CA ALA A 25 20.23 3.42 -15.04
C ALA A 25 18.72 3.16 -15.10
N GLN A 26 18.31 2.08 -15.76
CA GLN A 26 16.91 1.70 -15.78
C GLN A 26 16.52 1.29 -14.37
N GLN A 27 15.85 2.21 -13.68
CA GLN A 27 15.28 1.94 -12.38
C GLN A 27 13.91 1.28 -12.55
N LYS A 28 13.71 0.19 -11.81
CA LYS A 28 12.46 -0.54 -11.70
C LYS A 28 12.02 -0.53 -10.26
N ILE A 29 10.77 -0.13 -10.04
CA ILE A 29 10.11 -0.18 -8.75
C ILE A 29 9.23 -1.43 -8.73
N LEU A 30 9.33 -2.25 -7.69
CA LEU A 30 8.44 -3.38 -7.46
C LEU A 30 7.51 -3.10 -6.28
N LEU A 31 6.21 -3.19 -6.50
CA LEU A 31 5.20 -3.16 -5.44
C LEU A 31 4.82 -4.58 -5.05
N VAL A 32 4.85 -4.88 -3.75
CA VAL A 32 4.44 -6.17 -3.19
C VAL A 32 3.29 -5.94 -2.22
N GLY A 33 2.13 -6.53 -2.50
CA GLY A 33 0.94 -6.34 -1.69
C GLY A 33 -0.15 -7.36 -1.95
N GLN A 34 -1.21 -7.31 -1.13
CA GLN A 34 -2.32 -8.24 -1.24
C GLN A 34 -3.26 -7.88 -2.40
N ARG A 35 -3.75 -8.90 -3.11
CA ARG A 35 -4.81 -8.76 -4.13
C ARG A 35 -6.14 -9.33 -3.64
N LEU A 36 -7.23 -8.92 -4.27
CA LEU A 36 -8.55 -9.51 -4.09
C LEU A 36 -8.82 -10.53 -5.20
N ALA A 37 -9.72 -11.48 -4.93
CA ALA A 37 -10.12 -12.49 -5.90
C ALA A 37 -10.77 -11.92 -7.18
N SER A 38 -11.25 -10.67 -7.13
CA SER A 38 -11.77 -9.94 -8.29
C SER A 38 -10.69 -9.46 -9.27
N GLY A 39 -9.41 -9.49 -8.89
CA GLY A 39 -8.30 -9.14 -9.76
C GLY A 39 -8.00 -10.20 -10.83
N THR A 40 -7.68 -9.76 -12.05
CA THR A 40 -7.41 -10.68 -13.17
C THR A 40 -6.03 -11.31 -13.16
N VAL A 41 -5.06 -10.73 -12.44
CA VAL A 41 -3.69 -11.24 -12.37
C VAL A 41 -3.58 -12.20 -11.18
N PRO A 42 -3.15 -13.46 -11.38
CA PRO A 42 -2.92 -14.40 -10.29
C PRO A 42 -1.84 -13.92 -9.32
N ALA A 43 -1.88 -14.41 -8.08
CA ALA A 43 -0.78 -14.20 -7.14
C ALA A 43 0.55 -14.72 -7.71
N LEU A 44 1.66 -14.16 -7.22
CA LEU A 44 3.03 -14.52 -7.58
C LEU A 44 3.35 -14.38 -9.07
N THR A 45 2.61 -13.53 -9.78
CA THR A 45 2.88 -13.19 -11.19
C THR A 45 3.28 -11.71 -11.30
N PRO A 46 4.56 -11.40 -11.54
CA PRO A 46 5.00 -10.02 -11.77
C PRO A 46 4.30 -9.42 -12.98
N LYS A 47 3.74 -8.22 -12.81
CA LYS A 47 3.03 -7.49 -13.86
C LYS A 47 3.52 -6.05 -13.93
N ARG A 48 3.91 -5.62 -15.12
CA ARG A 48 4.23 -4.22 -15.40
C ARG A 48 2.96 -3.37 -15.33
N ILE A 49 3.09 -2.22 -14.70
CA ILE A 49 2.05 -1.22 -14.51
C ILE A 49 2.46 0.07 -15.23
N THR A 50 1.52 0.66 -15.93
CA THR A 50 1.68 1.89 -16.72
C THR A 50 0.59 2.91 -16.44
N GLN A 51 -0.55 2.48 -15.88
CA GLN A 51 -1.69 3.35 -15.57
C GLN A 51 -2.31 3.00 -14.22
N THR A 52 -2.92 3.98 -13.56
CA THR A 52 -3.54 3.81 -12.24
C THR A 52 -4.69 2.80 -12.27
N GLY A 53 -5.51 2.79 -13.33
CA GLY A 53 -6.64 1.87 -13.49
C GLY A 53 -6.23 0.40 -13.59
N GLU A 54 -4.99 0.10 -13.96
CA GLU A 54 -4.47 -1.27 -14.01
C GLU A 54 -4.36 -1.89 -12.61
N GLY A 55 -4.14 -1.09 -11.57
CA GLY A 55 -4.12 -1.58 -10.20
C GLY A 55 -5.43 -2.25 -9.80
N ALA A 56 -6.56 -1.58 -10.05
CA ALA A 56 -7.89 -2.10 -9.75
C ALA A 56 -8.26 -3.28 -10.66
N ALA A 57 -7.93 -3.21 -11.95
CA ALA A 57 -8.24 -4.30 -12.90
C ALA A 57 -7.43 -5.57 -12.59
N PHE A 58 -6.13 -5.45 -12.33
CA PHE A 58 -5.24 -6.59 -12.14
C PHE A 58 -5.32 -7.18 -10.75
N PHE A 59 -5.46 -6.36 -9.71
CA PHE A 59 -5.39 -6.81 -8.31
C PHE A 59 -6.71 -6.69 -7.55
N GLY A 60 -7.75 -6.18 -8.20
CA GLY A 60 -9.08 -6.00 -7.64
C GLY A 60 -9.28 -4.60 -7.06
N GLN A 61 -10.47 -4.05 -7.28
CA GLN A 61 -10.83 -2.73 -6.79
C GLN A 61 -10.92 -2.69 -5.26
N GLY A 62 -10.34 -1.65 -4.66
CA GLY A 62 -10.20 -1.52 -3.20
C GLY A 62 -9.16 -2.45 -2.59
N SER A 63 -8.32 -3.12 -3.39
CA SER A 63 -7.22 -3.93 -2.86
C SER A 63 -6.07 -3.06 -2.35
N ILE A 64 -5.28 -3.61 -1.43
CA ILE A 64 -4.05 -2.98 -0.93
C ILE A 64 -3.12 -2.66 -2.10
N LEU A 65 -2.91 -3.61 -3.01
CA LEU A 65 -2.00 -3.42 -4.13
C LEU A 65 -2.53 -2.40 -5.15
N ALA A 66 -3.85 -2.30 -5.36
CA ALA A 66 -4.43 -1.24 -6.18
C ALA A 66 -4.17 0.16 -5.58
N ALA A 67 -4.31 0.31 -4.26
CA ALA A 67 -3.99 1.56 -3.57
C ALA A 67 -2.50 1.90 -3.64
N MET A 68 -1.61 0.91 -3.56
CA MET A 68 -0.17 1.10 -3.75
C MET A 68 0.17 1.58 -5.16
N VAL A 69 -0.44 0.98 -6.20
CA VAL A 69 -0.27 1.40 -7.60
C VAL A 69 -0.67 2.87 -7.78
N ALA A 70 -1.83 3.26 -7.25
CA ALA A 70 -2.30 4.63 -7.33
C ALA A 70 -1.33 5.61 -6.62
N ALA A 71 -0.84 5.25 -5.44
CA ALA A 71 0.09 6.07 -4.67
C ALA A 71 1.47 6.20 -5.34
N ALA A 72 2.02 5.10 -5.86
CA ALA A 72 3.30 5.10 -6.57
C ALA A 72 3.25 5.96 -7.84
N LEU A 73 2.21 5.79 -8.68
CA LEU A 73 2.08 6.57 -9.92
C LEU A 73 1.78 8.05 -9.68
N ALA A 74 1.15 8.39 -8.54
CA ALA A 74 0.95 9.78 -8.14
C ALA A 74 2.27 10.46 -7.73
N ALA A 75 3.21 9.71 -7.13
CA ALA A 75 4.53 10.21 -6.74
C ALA A 75 5.52 10.23 -7.93
N ASN A 76 5.53 9.18 -8.75
CA ASN A 76 6.43 9.02 -9.89
C ASN A 76 5.74 8.28 -11.04
N ASN A 77 5.56 8.97 -12.17
CA ASN A 77 4.95 8.43 -13.38
C ASN A 77 5.95 8.17 -14.52
N VAL A 78 7.25 8.26 -14.24
CA VAL A 78 8.32 8.15 -15.25
C VAL A 78 9.08 6.82 -15.11
N THR A 79 9.28 6.36 -13.87
CA THR A 79 10.06 5.14 -13.58
C THR A 79 9.24 3.88 -13.87
N GLU A 80 9.91 2.81 -14.31
CA GLU A 80 9.22 1.58 -14.67
C GLU A 80 8.65 0.90 -13.42
N LEU A 81 7.31 0.83 -13.35
CA LEU A 81 6.60 0.26 -12.21
C LEU A 81 6.18 -1.19 -12.50
N TRP A 82 6.47 -2.07 -11.56
CA TRP A 82 6.04 -3.45 -11.53
C TRP A 82 5.29 -3.71 -10.24
N ALA A 83 4.35 -4.66 -10.28
CA ALA A 83 3.63 -5.11 -9.10
C ALA A 83 3.53 -6.63 -9.12
N ILE A 84 3.66 -7.23 -7.94
CA ILE A 84 3.43 -8.65 -7.71
C ILE A 84 2.50 -8.82 -6.52
N ALA A 85 1.48 -9.64 -6.72
CA ALA A 85 0.45 -9.86 -5.72
C ALA A 85 0.74 -11.09 -4.86
N VAL A 86 0.32 -11.02 -3.60
CA VAL A 86 0.10 -12.18 -2.74
C VAL A 86 -1.39 -12.31 -2.44
N ASP A 87 -1.86 -13.55 -2.25
CA ASP A 87 -3.21 -13.78 -1.74
C ASP A 87 -3.21 -13.66 -0.21
N ASP A 88 -4.35 -13.27 0.35
CA ASP A 88 -4.56 -13.25 1.80
C ASP A 88 -4.30 -14.63 2.41
N ASN A 89 -3.82 -14.67 3.66
CA ASN A 89 -3.68 -15.92 4.38
C ASN A 89 -5.06 -16.57 4.61
N GLY A 90 -5.21 -17.85 4.24
CA GLY A 90 -6.47 -18.58 4.42
C GLY A 90 -6.98 -18.58 5.86
N ALA A 91 -6.06 -18.66 6.83
CA ALA A 91 -6.34 -18.60 8.27
C ALA A 91 -6.40 -17.17 8.84
N GLY A 92 -6.24 -16.15 8.01
CA GLY A 92 -6.34 -14.76 8.43
C GLY A 92 -7.76 -14.30 8.72
N THR A 93 -7.86 -13.29 9.57
CA THR A 93 -9.11 -12.58 9.89
C THR A 93 -9.01 -11.13 9.43
N ALA A 94 -10.14 -10.57 8.97
CA ALA A 94 -10.22 -9.16 8.62
C ALA A 94 -10.46 -8.31 9.86
N ALA A 95 -9.90 -7.10 9.90
CA ALA A 95 -10.24 -6.12 10.92
C ALA A 95 -11.64 -5.56 10.67
N ALA A 96 -12.33 -5.21 11.76
CA ALA A 96 -13.62 -4.51 11.69
C ALA A 96 -13.62 -3.29 12.60
N HIS A 97 -14.28 -2.24 12.14
CA HIS A 97 -14.48 -0.98 12.86
C HIS A 97 -15.98 -0.66 12.87
N THR A 98 -16.44 0.08 13.86
CA THR A 98 -17.84 0.52 13.96
C THR A 98 -17.92 2.02 14.09
N ILE A 99 -18.89 2.62 13.40
CA ILE A 99 -19.32 4.01 13.57
C ILE A 99 -20.72 3.95 14.18
N THR A 100 -20.84 4.29 15.45
CA THR A 100 -22.12 4.36 16.15
C THR A 100 -22.65 5.77 16.10
N LEU A 101 -23.81 5.95 15.47
CA LEU A 101 -24.48 7.22 15.33
C LEU A 101 -25.56 7.38 16.40
N THR A 102 -25.69 8.59 16.92
CA THR A 102 -26.83 9.00 17.76
C THR A 102 -27.56 10.15 17.09
N GLY A 103 -28.87 10.21 17.29
CA GLY A 103 -29.74 11.25 16.75
C GLY A 103 -31.02 11.39 17.60
N PRO A 104 -32.05 12.07 17.10
CA PRO A 104 -32.18 12.58 15.73
C PRO A 104 -31.33 13.82 15.46
N ALA A 105 -31.00 14.06 14.19
CA ALA A 105 -30.38 15.30 13.76
C ALA A 105 -31.34 16.48 13.98
N THR A 106 -30.87 17.55 14.62
CA THR A 106 -31.65 18.79 14.84
C THR A 106 -31.36 19.87 13.81
N ALA A 107 -30.36 19.66 12.95
CA ALA A 107 -30.03 20.53 11.82
C ALA A 107 -29.63 19.68 10.61
N SER A 108 -29.85 20.23 9.41
CA SER A 108 -29.33 19.62 8.18
C SER A 108 -27.86 19.97 7.99
N GLY A 109 -27.08 19.07 7.44
CA GLY A 109 -25.65 19.29 7.20
C GLY A 109 -24.98 18.11 6.52
N THR A 110 -23.68 17.94 6.77
CA THR A 110 -22.89 16.84 6.21
C THR A 110 -22.07 16.20 7.30
N LEU A 111 -22.07 14.86 7.36
CA LEU A 111 -21.11 14.09 8.14
C LEU A 111 -19.81 13.96 7.35
N PRO A 112 -18.71 14.61 7.79
CA PRO A 112 -17.46 14.65 7.04
C PRO A 112 -16.55 13.52 7.53
N TYR A 113 -16.74 12.32 6.99
CA TYR A 113 -15.85 11.20 7.28
C TYR A 113 -14.60 11.24 6.39
N MET A 114 -13.49 10.81 6.95
CA MET A 114 -12.28 10.48 6.22
C MET A 114 -11.84 9.06 6.59
N ILE A 115 -11.79 8.20 5.60
CA ILE A 115 -11.44 6.78 5.73
C ILE A 115 -10.25 6.53 4.83
N ALA A 116 -9.14 5.99 5.37
CA ALA A 116 -7.96 5.66 4.57
C ALA A 116 -7.42 6.86 3.75
N GLY A 117 -7.56 8.08 4.25
CA GLY A 117 -7.15 9.31 3.56
C GLY A 117 -8.11 9.79 2.46
N GLN A 118 -9.24 9.11 2.25
CA GLN A 118 -10.28 9.52 1.29
C GLN A 118 -11.47 10.15 2.01
N ARG A 119 -11.99 11.25 1.45
CA ARG A 119 -13.16 11.98 1.98
C ARG A 119 -14.45 11.26 1.58
N VAL A 120 -15.32 10.99 2.56
CA VAL A 120 -16.64 10.37 2.38
C VAL A 120 -17.69 11.28 3.02
N PRO A 121 -18.12 12.35 2.33
CA PRO A 121 -19.16 13.24 2.83
C PRO A 121 -20.53 12.56 2.72
N VAL A 122 -21.33 12.64 3.79
CA VAL A 122 -22.68 12.07 3.82
C VAL A 122 -23.67 13.16 4.22
N ALA A 123 -24.66 13.44 3.36
CA ALA A 123 -25.69 14.42 3.65
C ALA A 123 -26.64 13.90 4.73
N VAL A 124 -27.02 14.78 5.66
CA VAL A 124 -27.99 14.54 6.72
C VAL A 124 -29.03 15.65 6.69
N VAL A 125 -30.29 15.27 6.85
CA VAL A 125 -31.43 16.19 6.92
C VAL A 125 -31.93 16.28 8.37
N SER A 126 -32.42 17.46 8.75
CA SER A 126 -33.07 17.65 10.05
C SER A 126 -34.22 16.65 10.23
N GLY A 127 -34.23 15.94 11.34
CA GLY A 127 -35.19 14.88 11.64
C GLY A 127 -34.71 13.46 11.33
N ASP A 128 -33.58 13.29 10.63
CA ASP A 128 -33.01 11.97 10.34
C ASP A 128 -32.69 11.24 11.65
N THR A 129 -33.15 10.00 11.73
CA THR A 129 -32.86 9.09 12.84
C THR A 129 -31.44 8.52 12.71
N ALA A 130 -30.90 7.99 13.80
CA ALA A 130 -29.61 7.29 13.78
C ALA A 130 -29.57 6.16 12.74
N THR A 131 -30.66 5.42 12.57
CA THR A 131 -30.76 4.33 11.59
C THR A 131 -30.71 4.83 10.15
N GLU A 132 -31.45 5.90 9.82
CA GLU A 132 -31.44 6.49 8.47
C GLU A 132 -30.05 7.04 8.12
N MET A 133 -29.43 7.76 9.05
CA MET A 133 -28.06 8.24 8.88
C MET A 133 -27.07 7.08 8.70
N ALA A 134 -27.19 6.00 9.48
CA ALA A 134 -26.29 4.85 9.37
C ALA A 134 -26.42 4.16 8.00
N THR A 135 -27.64 4.01 7.48
CA THR A 135 -27.87 3.48 6.13
C THR A 135 -27.27 4.37 5.06
N ALA A 136 -27.43 5.69 5.16
CA ALA A 136 -26.83 6.65 4.23
C ALA A 136 -25.29 6.58 4.27
N VAL A 137 -24.68 6.47 5.46
CA VAL A 137 -23.23 6.33 5.62
C VAL A 137 -22.72 5.03 5.01
N ALA A 138 -23.37 3.90 5.28
CA ALA A 138 -22.99 2.62 4.69
C ALA A 138 -23.08 2.63 3.16
N ALA A 139 -24.12 3.26 2.60
CA ALA A 139 -24.28 3.42 1.16
C ALA A 139 -23.16 4.28 0.54
N ALA A 140 -22.81 5.41 1.17
CA ALA A 140 -21.75 6.29 0.70
C ALA A 140 -20.37 5.60 0.71
N ILE A 141 -20.07 4.84 1.77
CA ILE A 141 -18.82 4.06 1.86
C ILE A 141 -18.76 3.00 0.75
N ASN A 142 -19.84 2.26 0.53
CA ASN A 142 -19.87 1.22 -0.51
C ASN A 142 -19.85 1.79 -1.94
N ALA A 143 -20.33 3.03 -2.14
CA ALA A 143 -20.24 3.73 -3.42
C ALA A 143 -18.79 4.14 -3.76
N ALA A 144 -17.97 4.44 -2.75
CA ALA A 144 -16.54 4.67 -2.90
C ALA A 144 -15.78 3.33 -2.99
N ALA A 145 -15.91 2.65 -4.14
CA ALA A 145 -15.42 1.28 -4.33
C ALA A 145 -13.88 1.12 -4.17
N ASP A 146 -13.11 2.20 -4.29
CA ASP A 146 -11.65 2.20 -4.08
C ASP A 146 -11.25 2.16 -2.61
N LEU A 147 -12.18 2.37 -1.67
CA LEU A 147 -11.91 2.22 -0.24
C LEU A 147 -11.56 0.77 0.09
N PRO A 148 -10.59 0.54 1.00
CA PRO A 148 -10.17 -0.80 1.37
C PRO A 148 -11.13 -1.48 2.37
N VAL A 149 -12.32 -0.93 2.55
CA VAL A 149 -13.37 -1.41 3.46
C VAL A 149 -14.70 -1.57 2.73
N THR A 150 -15.56 -2.42 3.27
CA THR A 150 -17.00 -2.49 2.95
C THR A 150 -17.80 -2.14 4.20
N ALA A 151 -18.98 -1.56 4.03
CA ALA A 151 -19.83 -1.14 5.15
C ALA A 151 -21.17 -1.85 5.16
N THR A 152 -21.64 -2.20 6.36
CA THR A 152 -23.01 -2.64 6.63
C THR A 152 -23.61 -1.78 7.74
N SER A 153 -24.91 -1.51 7.71
CA SER A 153 -25.59 -0.73 8.76
C SER A 153 -26.63 -1.58 9.48
N ASP A 154 -26.67 -1.51 10.80
CA ASP A 154 -27.71 -2.11 11.64
C ASP A 154 -28.04 -1.20 12.83
N ALA A 155 -29.32 -0.86 13.02
CA ALA A 155 -29.84 -0.09 14.15
C ALA A 155 -29.01 1.14 14.59
N GLY A 156 -28.50 1.95 13.65
CA GLY A 156 -27.69 3.14 13.94
C GLY A 156 -26.18 2.90 14.10
N VAL A 157 -25.73 1.65 13.94
CA VAL A 157 -24.32 1.26 13.92
C VAL A 157 -23.91 0.87 12.50
N VAL A 158 -22.87 1.50 11.99
CA VAL A 158 -22.23 1.11 10.72
C VAL A 158 -21.01 0.27 11.04
N THR A 159 -20.98 -0.97 10.57
CA THR A 159 -19.81 -1.86 10.68
C THR A 159 -19.02 -1.82 9.38
N LEU A 160 -17.76 -1.41 9.46
CA LEU A 160 -16.79 -1.37 8.38
C LEU A 160 -15.89 -2.59 8.49
N THR A 161 -15.91 -3.46 7.49
CA THR A 161 -15.06 -4.64 7.41
C THR A 161 -13.96 -4.39 6.40
N PHE A 162 -12.70 -4.62 6.79
CA PHE A 162 -11.56 -4.53 5.89
C PHE A 162 -11.69 -5.60 4.78
N ARG A 163 -11.41 -5.22 3.52
CA ARG A 163 -11.55 -6.14 2.38
C ARG A 163 -10.54 -7.28 2.40
N HIS A 164 -9.41 -7.05 3.06
CA HIS A 164 -8.35 -8.03 3.22
C HIS A 164 -8.33 -8.62 4.63
N LYS A 165 -7.72 -9.79 4.74
CA LYS A 165 -7.32 -10.38 6.02
C LYS A 165 -5.95 -9.87 6.43
N GLY A 166 -5.63 -10.05 7.71
CA GLY A 166 -4.35 -9.66 8.29
C GLY A 166 -4.43 -8.39 9.13
N THR A 167 -3.27 -8.03 9.66
CA THR A 167 -3.10 -6.99 10.69
C THR A 167 -3.17 -5.57 10.15
N LEU A 168 -2.94 -5.35 8.85
CA LEU A 168 -2.93 -4.01 8.24
C LEU A 168 -4.23 -3.23 8.41
N GLY A 169 -5.38 -3.92 8.51
CA GLY A 169 -6.68 -3.27 8.75
C GLY A 169 -6.83 -2.68 10.16
N ASN A 170 -5.96 -3.05 11.11
CA ASN A 170 -5.96 -2.51 12.47
C ASN A 170 -5.39 -1.08 12.50
N ASP A 171 -4.46 -0.78 11.61
CA ASP A 171 -3.82 0.54 11.48
C ASP A 171 -4.63 1.49 10.59
N LEU A 172 -5.82 1.06 10.13
CA LEU A 172 -6.66 1.86 9.27
C LEU A 172 -7.22 3.06 10.03
N ASP A 173 -6.89 4.25 9.54
CA ASP A 173 -7.39 5.48 10.11
C ASP A 173 -8.81 5.79 9.60
N ILE A 174 -9.75 5.86 10.53
CA ILE A 174 -11.14 6.29 10.33
C ILE A 174 -11.36 7.47 11.27
N ARG A 175 -11.58 8.65 10.70
CA ARG A 175 -11.80 9.87 11.47
C ARG A 175 -13.01 10.65 10.95
N GLN A 176 -13.48 11.54 11.79
CA GLN A 176 -14.52 12.51 11.48
C GLN A 176 -13.95 13.92 11.65
N ALA A 177 -14.47 14.88 10.88
CA ALA A 177 -14.11 16.30 10.98
C ALA A 177 -12.59 16.51 10.96
N HIS A 178 -11.96 16.17 9.83
CA HIS A 178 -10.51 16.27 9.71
C HIS A 178 -10.05 17.73 9.56
N TYR A 179 -10.82 18.54 8.85
CA TYR A 179 -10.54 19.96 8.64
C TYR A 179 -11.22 20.82 9.71
N GLU A 180 -10.63 21.97 10.05
CA GLU A 180 -11.10 22.83 11.14
C GLU A 180 -12.53 23.37 10.93
N ASP A 181 -12.95 23.53 9.67
CA ASP A 181 -14.29 24.02 9.30
C ASP A 181 -15.37 22.92 9.30
N GLU A 182 -14.99 21.67 9.55
CA GLU A 182 -15.92 20.54 9.52
C GLU A 182 -16.54 20.30 10.89
N VAL A 183 -17.85 20.49 10.99
CA VAL A 183 -18.62 20.26 12.22
C VAL A 183 -19.74 19.28 11.92
N LEU A 184 -20.01 18.37 12.86
CA LEU A 184 -21.17 17.49 12.76
C LEU A 184 -22.45 18.33 12.87
N PRO A 185 -23.54 17.95 12.17
CA PRO A 185 -24.83 18.59 12.35
C PRO A 185 -25.30 18.50 13.81
N ASP A 186 -25.96 19.55 14.30
CA ASP A 186 -26.50 19.56 15.66
C ASP A 186 -27.41 18.35 15.91
N GLY A 187 -27.34 17.79 17.13
CA GLY A 187 -28.12 16.61 17.52
C GLY A 187 -27.51 15.27 17.08
N VAL A 188 -26.47 15.28 16.22
CA VAL A 188 -25.79 14.05 15.78
C VAL A 188 -24.56 13.78 16.63
N GLY A 189 -24.48 12.58 17.19
CA GLY A 189 -23.26 12.05 17.79
C GLY A 189 -22.68 10.95 16.90
N SER A 190 -21.36 10.83 16.88
CA SER A 190 -20.67 9.78 16.15
C SER A 190 -19.45 9.31 16.93
N VAL A 191 -19.42 8.02 17.21
CA VAL A 191 -18.35 7.33 17.95
C VAL A 191 -17.75 6.27 17.06
N ILE A 192 -16.45 6.37 16.81
CA ILE A 192 -15.68 5.43 15.99
C ILE A 192 -14.89 4.54 16.93
N ALA A 193 -15.01 3.22 16.77
CA ALA A 193 -14.29 2.24 17.56
C ALA A 193 -13.85 1.06 16.70
N GLN A 194 -12.75 0.41 17.06
CA GLN A 194 -12.38 -0.87 16.46
C GLN A 194 -13.18 -1.98 17.14
N SER A 195 -13.89 -2.79 16.36
CA SER A 195 -14.76 -3.87 16.87
C SER A 195 -14.14 -5.26 16.74
N ALA A 196 -13.22 -5.47 15.80
CA ALA A 196 -12.45 -6.71 15.67
C ALA A 196 -11.03 -6.46 15.14
N ASN A 197 -10.08 -7.24 15.65
CA ASN A 197 -8.70 -7.22 15.17
C ASN A 197 -8.53 -8.17 13.99
N GLY A 198 -7.91 -7.66 12.93
CA GLY A 198 -7.36 -8.48 11.86
C GLY A 198 -6.08 -9.18 12.34
N ALA A 199 -5.91 -10.43 11.92
CA ALA A 199 -4.83 -11.29 12.35
C ALA A 199 -4.31 -12.16 11.21
N THR A 200 -3.07 -12.64 11.37
CA THR A 200 -2.34 -13.52 10.46
C THR A 200 -2.15 -12.91 9.07
N ASN A 201 -1.00 -12.27 8.88
CA ASN A 201 -0.58 -11.76 7.57
C ASN A 201 -0.20 -12.91 6.61
N PRO A 202 -0.27 -12.69 5.29
CA PRO A 202 0.33 -13.60 4.33
C PRO A 202 1.86 -13.52 4.39
N ASP A 203 2.52 -14.55 3.88
CA ASP A 203 3.96 -14.65 3.79
C ASP A 203 4.43 -14.24 2.39
N VAL A 204 5.33 -13.26 2.31
CA VAL A 204 5.90 -12.77 1.04
C VAL A 204 7.11 -13.57 0.58
N THR A 205 7.57 -14.58 1.32
CA THR A 205 8.79 -15.34 0.98
C THR A 205 8.73 -15.95 -0.42
N THR A 206 7.55 -16.36 -0.88
CA THR A 206 7.35 -16.93 -2.22
C THR A 206 7.47 -15.89 -3.35
N VAL A 207 7.32 -14.59 -3.04
CA VAL A 207 7.52 -13.50 -3.99
C VAL A 207 8.96 -13.47 -4.49
N TRP A 208 9.92 -13.72 -3.60
CA TRP A 208 11.35 -13.69 -3.91
C TRP A 208 11.74 -14.71 -4.97
N ALA A 209 11.16 -15.90 -4.92
CA ALA A 209 11.34 -16.92 -5.94
C ALA A 209 10.65 -16.54 -7.26
N ALA A 210 9.47 -15.92 -7.19
CA ALA A 210 8.68 -15.53 -8.36
C ALA A 210 9.33 -14.42 -9.20
N ILE A 211 10.06 -13.50 -8.55
CA ILE A 211 10.80 -12.44 -9.27
C ILE A 211 12.14 -12.92 -9.85
N GLY A 212 12.65 -14.09 -9.42
CA GLY A 212 13.89 -14.66 -9.91
C GLY A 212 15.08 -13.69 -9.79
N ASP A 213 15.92 -13.65 -10.83
CA ASP A 213 17.10 -12.75 -10.90
C ASP A 213 16.80 -11.39 -11.55
N GLU A 214 15.52 -11.05 -11.76
CA GLU A 214 15.15 -9.74 -12.26
C GLU A 214 15.56 -8.65 -11.24
N GLN A 215 16.16 -7.57 -11.74
CA GLN A 215 16.65 -6.48 -10.90
C GLN A 215 15.56 -5.43 -10.66
N TYR A 216 15.23 -5.25 -9.39
CA TYR A 216 14.39 -4.16 -8.90
C TYR A 216 15.20 -3.34 -7.90
N GLN A 217 15.55 -2.11 -8.26
CA GLN A 217 16.37 -1.24 -7.41
C GLN A 217 15.60 -0.81 -6.17
N THR A 218 14.28 -0.69 -6.31
CA THR A 218 13.39 -0.26 -5.23
C THR A 218 12.22 -1.22 -5.10
N ILE A 219 11.95 -1.68 -3.89
CA ILE A 219 10.84 -2.59 -3.57
C ILE A 219 9.98 -1.93 -2.48
N ALA A 220 8.68 -1.77 -2.72
CA ALA A 220 7.72 -1.34 -1.72
C ALA A 220 6.96 -2.54 -1.17
N LEU A 221 7.01 -2.74 0.13
CA LEU A 221 6.29 -3.78 0.85
C LEU A 221 5.06 -3.18 1.54
N ALA A 222 3.89 -3.74 1.26
CA ALA A 222 2.67 -3.40 2.00
C ALA A 222 2.75 -3.84 3.46
N LEU A 223 3.37 -5.00 3.70
CA LEU A 223 3.39 -5.69 4.98
C LEU A 223 4.61 -5.24 5.79
N ASN A 224 4.36 -4.85 7.03
CA ASN A 224 5.35 -4.26 7.93
C ASN A 224 5.67 -5.14 9.16
N ASP A 225 5.19 -6.39 9.17
CA ASP A 225 5.49 -7.33 10.25
C ASP A 225 6.94 -7.83 10.19
N GLY A 226 7.46 -8.21 11.35
CA GLY A 226 8.85 -8.64 11.50
C GLY A 226 9.22 -9.85 10.63
N THR A 227 8.29 -10.78 10.38
CA THR A 227 8.53 -11.97 9.56
C THR A 227 8.76 -11.59 8.10
N ASN A 228 7.84 -10.81 7.51
CA ASN A 228 7.94 -10.37 6.12
C ASN A 228 9.12 -9.41 5.89
N LEU A 229 9.45 -8.56 6.86
CA LEU A 229 10.64 -7.71 6.77
C LEU A 229 11.94 -8.50 6.89
N SER A 230 11.99 -9.52 7.75
CA SER A 230 13.17 -10.39 7.88
C SER A 230 13.39 -11.27 6.65
N SER A 231 12.31 -11.70 5.99
CA SER A 231 12.43 -12.42 4.70
C SER A 231 12.97 -11.51 3.60
N ALA A 232 12.53 -10.24 3.56
CA ALA A 232 13.08 -9.24 2.66
C ALA A 232 14.57 -8.94 2.90
N ASP A 233 14.98 -8.78 4.17
CA ASP A 233 16.40 -8.60 4.52
C ASP A 233 17.25 -9.78 4.03
N THR A 234 16.79 -11.00 4.28
CA THR A 234 17.51 -12.23 3.92
C THR A 234 17.69 -12.35 2.40
N GLU A 235 16.63 -12.09 1.65
CA GLU A 235 16.70 -12.12 0.19
C GLU A 235 17.59 -11.02 -0.37
N LEU A 236 17.49 -9.78 0.15
CA LEU A 236 18.28 -8.65 -0.35
C LEU A 236 19.77 -8.79 -0.02
N ASP A 237 20.13 -9.35 1.14
CA ASP A 237 21.52 -9.66 1.48
C ASP A 237 22.10 -10.72 0.52
N ALA A 238 21.33 -11.77 0.21
CA ALA A 238 21.73 -12.78 -0.76
C ALA A 238 21.86 -12.22 -2.20
N ARG A 239 20.98 -11.29 -2.59
CA ARG A 239 21.03 -10.59 -3.89
C ARG A 239 22.24 -9.67 -4.00
N TRP A 240 22.53 -8.91 -2.95
CA TRP A 240 23.66 -7.99 -2.91
C TRP A 240 25.01 -8.72 -2.86
N GLY A 241 25.03 -9.96 -2.36
CA GLY A 241 26.22 -10.79 -2.28
C GLY A 241 26.95 -11.00 -3.62
N PRO A 242 28.25 -11.35 -3.59
CA PRO A 242 29.13 -11.39 -4.76
C PRO A 242 28.71 -12.42 -5.82
N GLY A 243 27.87 -13.39 -5.45
CA GLY A 243 27.37 -14.43 -6.36
C GLY A 243 26.23 -13.95 -7.28
N ARG A 244 25.38 -13.03 -6.82
CA ARG A 244 24.23 -12.52 -7.60
C ARG A 244 24.49 -11.11 -8.13
N GLN A 245 25.07 -10.23 -7.31
CA GLN A 245 25.35 -8.83 -7.66
C GLN A 245 24.11 -8.06 -8.14
N ILE A 246 22.95 -8.38 -7.58
CA ILE A 246 21.67 -7.73 -7.85
C ILE A 246 21.41 -6.78 -6.68
N GLU A 247 21.56 -5.48 -6.90
CA GLU A 247 21.28 -4.49 -5.86
C GLU A 247 19.80 -4.11 -5.79
N GLY A 248 19.33 -3.83 -4.57
CA GLY A 248 18.00 -3.32 -4.32
C GLY A 248 17.82 -2.89 -2.86
N ARG A 249 16.80 -2.07 -2.60
CA ARG A 249 16.35 -1.67 -1.26
C ARG A 249 14.86 -1.89 -1.11
N ALA A 250 14.43 -2.32 0.07
CA ALA A 250 13.03 -2.49 0.40
C ALA A 250 12.54 -1.40 1.37
N TYR A 251 11.33 -0.91 1.12
CA TYR A 251 10.67 0.12 1.91
C TYR A 251 9.32 -0.40 2.41
N ALA A 252 9.04 -0.17 3.69
CA ALA A 252 7.74 -0.41 4.29
C ALA A 252 7.32 0.82 5.10
N ALA A 253 6.09 0.86 5.59
CA ALA A 253 5.66 1.90 6.50
C ALA A 253 4.88 1.33 7.69
N MET A 254 4.91 2.05 8.80
CA MET A 254 4.23 1.69 10.04
C MET A 254 3.54 2.92 10.63
N ALA A 255 2.31 2.74 11.07
CA ALA A 255 1.58 3.74 11.83
C ALA A 255 1.74 3.44 13.33
N GLY A 256 1.96 4.47 14.13
CA GLY A 256 2.07 4.29 15.57
C GLY A 256 2.48 5.56 16.30
N ASN A 257 2.27 5.57 17.62
CA ASN A 257 2.83 6.62 18.45
C ASN A 257 4.36 6.47 18.56
N PHE A 258 5.03 7.50 19.09
CA PHE A 258 6.49 7.50 19.24
C PHE A 258 7.04 6.27 19.98
N SER A 259 6.37 5.83 21.06
CA SER A 259 6.81 4.68 21.85
C SER A 259 6.72 3.37 21.05
N THR A 260 5.64 3.15 20.30
CA THR A 260 5.45 1.96 19.47
C THR A 260 6.49 1.91 18.35
N LEU A 261 6.70 3.04 17.65
CA LEU A 261 7.67 3.12 16.56
C LEU A 261 9.12 2.95 17.03
N ALA A 262 9.48 3.54 18.19
CA ALA A 262 10.81 3.37 18.78
C ALA A 262 11.06 1.92 19.22
N ALA A 263 10.07 1.28 19.85
CA ALA A 263 10.18 -0.12 20.25
C ALA A 263 10.32 -1.06 19.05
N PHE A 264 9.55 -0.81 17.98
CA PHE A 264 9.68 -1.57 16.73
C PHE A 264 11.05 -1.37 16.08
N GLY A 265 11.51 -0.12 15.97
CA GLY A 265 12.82 0.22 15.43
C GLY A 265 13.97 -0.48 16.17
N ALA A 266 13.90 -0.63 17.50
CA ALA A 266 14.91 -1.35 18.27
C ALA A 266 15.01 -2.84 17.94
N THR A 267 13.97 -3.45 17.39
CA THR A 267 13.99 -4.86 16.94
C THR A 267 14.55 -5.03 15.52
N ARG A 268 14.83 -3.93 14.82
CA ARG A 268 15.18 -3.91 13.41
C ARG A 268 16.55 -3.26 13.18
N ASN A 269 17.45 -4.01 12.57
CA ASN A 269 18.77 -3.52 12.14
C ASN A 269 19.14 -4.14 10.78
N GLY A 270 18.26 -3.98 9.80
CA GLY A 270 18.47 -4.46 8.44
C GLY A 270 19.23 -3.43 7.60
N ILE A 271 20.23 -3.86 6.84
CA ILE A 271 21.02 -2.98 5.96
C ILE A 271 20.22 -2.54 4.73
N HIS A 272 19.28 -3.39 4.29
CA HIS A 272 18.58 -3.25 3.00
C HIS A 272 17.11 -2.84 3.13
N THR A 273 16.54 -2.86 4.33
CA THR A 273 15.16 -2.45 4.59
C THR A 273 15.10 -1.11 5.31
N THR A 274 14.13 -0.27 4.93
CA THR A 274 13.83 1.00 5.62
C THR A 274 12.34 1.07 5.90
N VAL A 275 11.98 1.45 7.13
CA VAL A 275 10.57 1.56 7.54
C VAL A 275 10.25 3.01 7.87
N ILE A 276 9.23 3.56 7.22
CA ILE A 276 8.75 4.92 7.44
C ILE A 276 7.73 4.89 8.57
N GLY A 277 7.93 5.70 9.60
CA GLY A 277 7.02 5.81 10.74
C GLY A 277 6.14 7.06 10.65
N GLY A 278 4.85 6.92 10.99
CA GLY A 278 3.93 8.05 11.09
C GLY A 278 2.92 7.90 12.23
N ASN A 279 2.63 8.98 12.96
CA ASN A 279 1.61 8.97 14.01
C ASN A 279 0.30 9.59 13.51
N LYS A 280 -0.81 8.84 13.57
CA LYS A 280 -2.15 9.26 13.13
C LYS A 280 -2.16 9.87 11.72
N VAL A 281 -1.40 9.30 10.80
CA VAL A 281 -1.42 9.73 9.40
C VAL A 281 -2.71 9.21 8.75
N PRO A 282 -3.52 10.05 8.08
CA PRO A 282 -4.75 9.59 7.43
C PRO A 282 -4.46 8.59 6.30
N THR A 283 -3.33 8.75 5.62
CA THR A 283 -2.89 7.89 4.52
C THR A 283 -2.50 6.50 5.04
N PRO A 284 -3.00 5.41 4.45
CA PRO A 284 -2.62 4.07 4.82
C PRO A 284 -1.13 3.80 4.66
N THR A 285 -0.60 2.92 5.51
CA THR A 285 0.83 2.57 5.54
C THR A 285 1.32 1.99 4.22
N TRP A 286 0.58 1.09 3.59
CA TRP A 286 0.96 0.51 2.29
C TRP A 286 1.06 1.56 1.18
N ALA A 287 0.17 2.55 1.16
CA ALA A 287 0.21 3.65 0.20
C ALA A 287 1.41 4.57 0.47
N MET A 288 1.73 4.83 1.74
CA MET A 288 2.93 5.58 2.13
C MET A 288 4.22 4.88 1.70
N ALA A 289 4.32 3.57 1.91
CA ALA A 289 5.46 2.77 1.48
C ALA A 289 5.65 2.84 -0.04
N ALA A 290 4.56 2.71 -0.80
CA ALA A 290 4.58 2.79 -2.25
C ALA A 290 4.97 4.19 -2.77
N ALA A 291 4.45 5.26 -2.15
CA ALA A 291 4.77 6.64 -2.53
C ALA A 291 6.22 7.02 -2.19
N PHE A 292 6.79 6.52 -1.10
CA PHE A 292 8.18 6.79 -0.73
C PHE A 292 9.19 6.00 -1.57
N ALA A 293 8.80 4.79 -1.99
CA ALA A 293 9.58 3.94 -2.87
C ALA A 293 9.61 4.45 -4.33
N ALA A 294 8.62 5.25 -4.70
CA ALA A 294 8.46 5.82 -6.04
C ALA A 294 9.23 7.13 -6.19
#